data_AF-A0AA51X863-F1
#
_entry.id   AF-A0AA51X863-F1
#
_cell.length_a   1.000
_cell.length_b   1.000
_cell.length_c   1.000
_cell.angle_alpha   90.00
_cell.angle_beta   90.00
_cell.angle_gamma   90.00
#
_symmetry.space_group_name_H-M   'P 1'
#
loop_
_entity.id
_entity.type
_entity.pdbx_description
1 polymer ?
#
loop_
_entity_poly.entity_id
_entity_poly.type
_entity_poly.pdbx_seq_one_letter_code
_entity_poly.pdbx_strand_id
1 'polypeptide(L)'
;MLKLMNLLSLVTILLISACSSKAFYDNAQQNGKQACIEEPPGMYQACLDRYNKSFENYEQERKEVLKPQPPASPKMPPPPKIPTQPKTPVDDDN
;
A
#
# COMPACT_ATOMS: atom_id res chain seq x y z
N MET A 1 14.68 -6.71 -38.06
CA MET A 1 13.40 -6.33 -37.41
C MET A 1 13.16 -7.08 -36.10
N LEU A 2 13.22 -8.41 -36.06
CA LEU A 2 12.96 -9.21 -34.84
C LEU A 2 13.88 -8.89 -33.65
N LYS A 3 15.17 -8.60 -33.90
CA LYS A 3 16.14 -8.19 -32.87
C LYS A 3 15.81 -6.85 -32.20
N LEU A 4 15.24 -5.90 -32.94
CA LEU A 4 14.87 -4.58 -32.43
C LEU A 4 13.59 -4.67 -31.58
N MET A 5 12.63 -5.51 -31.99
CA MET A 5 11.41 -5.81 -31.24
C MET A 5 11.73 -6.45 -29.87
N ASN A 6 12.64 -7.44 -29.84
CA ASN A 6 13.04 -8.09 -28.60
C ASN A 6 13.79 -7.14 -27.65
N LEU A 7 14.62 -6.25 -28.19
CA LEU A 7 15.32 -5.24 -27.39
C LEU A 7 14.33 -4.23 -26.78
N LEU A 8 13.34 -3.79 -27.57
CA LEU A 8 12.29 -2.88 -27.10
C LEU A 8 11.47 -3.53 -25.97
N SER A 9 11.06 -4.79 -26.12
CA SER A 9 10.34 -5.53 -25.08
C SER A 9 11.14 -5.66 -23.77
N LEU A 10 12.46 -5.92 -23.86
CA LEU A 10 13.33 -6.00 -22.69
C LEU A 10 13.41 -4.67 -21.93
N VAL A 11 13.55 -3.55 -22.67
CA VAL A 11 13.60 -2.21 -22.09
C VAL A 11 12.27 -1.86 -21.41
N THR A 12 11.14 -2.19 -22.04
CA THR A 12 9.82 -1.95 -21.45
C THR A 12 9.64 -2.69 -20.13
N ILE A 13 10.07 -3.96 -20.03
CA ILE A 13 9.99 -4.76 -18.80
C ILE A 13 10.82 -4.14 -17.66
N LEU A 14 12.00 -3.59 -17.97
CA LEU A 14 12.83 -2.92 -16.97
C LEU A 14 12.20 -1.62 -16.47
N LEU A 15 11.51 -0.87 -17.33
CA LEU A 15 10.85 0.39 -16.97
C LEU A 15 9.67 0.18 -16.00
N ILE A 16 8.97 -0.96 -16.07
CA ILE A 16 7.85 -1.26 -15.15
C ILE A 16 8.32 -1.61 -13.73
N SER A 17 9.60 -1.96 -13.54
CA SER A 17 10.14 -2.30 -12.22
C SER A 17 10.32 -1.10 -11.27
N ALA A 18 10.11 0.13 -11.76
CA ALA A 18 10.32 1.36 -11.00
C ALA A 18 9.09 1.86 -10.21
N CYS A 19 8.06 1.02 -10.02
CA CYS A 19 6.98 1.37 -9.08
C CYS A 19 7.55 1.51 -7.66
N SER A 20 7.69 2.76 -7.22
CA SER A 20 8.20 3.12 -5.91
C SER A 20 7.33 2.57 -4.79
N SER A 21 7.92 1.84 -3.84
CA SER A 21 7.25 1.39 -2.61
C SER A 21 6.74 2.56 -1.77
N LYS A 22 7.38 3.73 -1.86
CA LYS A 22 6.94 4.96 -1.21
C LYS A 22 5.62 5.46 -1.79
N ALA A 23 5.45 5.42 -3.11
CA ALA A 23 4.19 5.86 -3.74
C ALA A 23 3.01 5.00 -3.28
N PHE A 24 3.21 3.68 -3.17
CA PHE A 24 2.19 2.79 -2.63
C PHE A 24 1.88 3.09 -1.15
N TYR A 25 2.92 3.28 -0.33
CA TYR A 25 2.78 3.64 1.09
C TYR A 25 2.00 4.95 1.29
N ASP A 26 2.37 5.99 0.55
CA ASP A 26 1.74 7.31 0.66
C ASP A 26 0.24 7.24 0.32
N ASN A 27 -0.14 6.47 -0.71
CA ASN A 27 -1.55 6.23 -1.05
C ASN A 27 -2.29 5.47 0.05
N ALA A 28 -1.69 4.41 0.60
CA ALA A 28 -2.29 3.65 1.69
C ALA A 28 -2.52 4.51 2.94
N GLN A 29 -1.54 5.35 3.28
CA GLN A 29 -1.60 6.34 4.36
C GLN A 29 -2.74 7.34 4.17
N GLN A 30 -2.84 7.94 2.98
CA GLN A 30 -3.88 8.91 2.66
C GLN A 30 -5.28 8.31 2.72
N ASN A 31 -5.47 7.12 2.14
CA ASN A 31 -6.74 6.40 2.19
C ASN A 31 -7.12 6.03 3.63
N GLY A 32 -6.16 5.61 4.45
CA GLY A 32 -6.38 5.33 5.86
C GLY A 32 -6.85 6.55 6.65
N LYS A 33 -6.23 7.72 6.43
CA LYS A 33 -6.66 8.99 7.04
C LYS A 33 -8.06 9.38 6.60
N GLN A 34 -8.40 9.18 5.32
CA GLN A 34 -9.73 9.47 4.80
C GLN A 34 -10.80 8.59 5.47
N ALA A 35 -10.51 7.32 5.70
CA ALA A 35 -11.43 6.41 6.40
C ALA A 35 -11.70 6.84 7.85
N CYS A 36 -10.78 7.57 8.50
CA CYS A 36 -10.99 8.07 9.85
C CYS A 36 -12.18 9.04 9.96
N ILE A 37 -12.60 9.68 8.86
CA ILE A 37 -13.78 10.58 8.86
C ILE A 37 -15.06 9.83 9.25
N GLU A 38 -15.12 8.53 8.98
CA GLU A 38 -16.26 7.67 9.32
C GLU A 38 -16.24 7.18 10.78
N GLU A 39 -15.13 7.39 11.49
CA GLU A 39 -15.01 6.99 12.89
C GLU A 39 -15.80 7.94 13.81
N PRO A 40 -16.34 7.43 14.94
CA PRO A 40 -16.99 8.27 15.94
C PRO A 40 -16.07 9.39 16.45
N PRO A 41 -16.62 10.54 16.90
CA PRO A 41 -15.82 11.70 17.34
C PRO A 41 -14.77 11.40 18.42
N GLY A 42 -15.02 10.40 19.29
CA GLY A 42 -14.05 9.97 20.31
C GLY A 42 -12.92 9.09 19.80
N MET A 43 -13.05 8.52 18.60
CA MET A 43 -12.08 7.60 17.99
C MET A 43 -11.31 8.22 16.82
N TYR A 44 -11.79 9.35 16.29
CA TYR A 44 -11.17 10.07 15.17
C TYR A 44 -9.67 10.31 15.37
N GLN A 45 -9.28 10.92 16.49
CA GLN A 45 -7.88 11.24 16.75
C GLN A 45 -7.02 9.97 16.90
N ALA A 46 -7.54 8.99 17.66
CA ALA A 46 -6.88 7.70 17.83
C ALA A 46 -6.80 6.88 16.52
N CYS A 47 -7.64 7.17 15.53
CA CYS A 47 -7.52 6.63 14.17
C CYS A 47 -6.40 7.33 13.41
N LEU A 48 -6.41 8.68 13.37
CA LEU A 48 -5.38 9.48 12.69
C LEU A 48 -3.96 9.16 13.16
N ASP A 49 -3.78 8.96 14.46
CA ASP A 49 -2.46 8.69 15.05
C ASP A 49 -1.83 7.41 14.50
N ARG A 50 -2.64 6.42 14.09
CA ARG A 50 -2.17 5.17 13.47
C ARG A 50 -1.56 5.41 12.08
N TYR A 51 -1.96 6.50 11.43
CA TYR A 51 -1.55 6.91 10.10
C TYR A 51 -0.53 8.06 10.12
N ASN A 52 0.11 8.34 11.27
CA ASN A 52 1.12 9.40 11.38
C ASN A 52 2.57 8.90 11.33
N LYS A 53 2.80 7.67 10.87
CA LYS A 53 4.14 7.10 10.70
C LYS A 53 4.82 7.60 9.41
N SER A 54 6.10 7.99 9.48
CA SER A 54 6.90 8.30 8.30
C SER A 54 7.23 7.04 7.49
N PHE A 55 7.50 7.21 6.20
CA PHE A 55 7.90 6.10 5.33
C PHE A 55 9.23 5.49 5.78
N GLU A 56 10.17 6.30 6.26
CA GLU A 56 11.48 5.87 6.73
C GLU A 56 11.37 4.95 7.95
N ASN A 57 10.55 5.32 8.93
CA ASN A 57 10.32 4.50 10.12
C ASN A 57 9.64 3.18 9.75
N TYR A 58 8.67 3.24 8.83
CA TYR A 58 8.02 2.06 8.29
C TYR A 58 8.99 1.10 7.60
N GLU A 59 9.87 1.63 6.72
CA GLU A 59 10.87 0.84 6.01
C GLU A 59 11.93 0.25 6.94
N GLN A 60 12.35 1.00 7.95
CA GLN A 60 13.29 0.53 8.95
C GLN A 60 12.71 -0.65 9.74
N GLU A 61 11.49 -0.51 10.27
CA GLU A 61 10.82 -1.59 10.98
C GLU A 61 10.64 -2.83 10.11
N ARG A 62 10.20 -2.64 8.85
CA ARG A 62 10.05 -3.74 7.90
C ARG A 62 11.35 -4.51 7.69
N LYS A 63 12.49 -3.82 7.64
CA LYS A 63 13.83 -4.42 7.53
C LYS A 63 14.28 -5.10 8.82
N GLU A 64 13.84 -4.61 9.97
CA GLU A 64 14.11 -5.22 11.27
C GLU A 64 13.31 -6.51 11.48
N VAL A 65 12.06 -6.60 11.00
CA VAL A 65 11.21 -7.82 11.09
C VAL A 65 11.68 -8.95 10.16
N LEU A 66 12.50 -8.67 9.14
CA LEU A 66 13.16 -9.70 8.33
C LEU A 66 14.22 -10.49 9.13
N LYS A 67 14.52 -10.09 10.38
CA LYS A 67 15.23 -10.91 11.37
C LYS A 67 14.20 -11.66 12.23
N PRO A 68 14.27 -13.00 12.34
CA PRO A 68 13.23 -13.78 13.01
C PRO A 68 13.19 -13.46 14.51
N GLN A 69 12.16 -12.73 14.97
CA GLN A 69 11.81 -12.58 16.39
C GLN A 69 10.27 -12.50 16.56
N PRO A 70 9.72 -12.99 17.69
CA PRO A 70 8.27 -13.09 17.94
C PRO A 70 7.60 -11.72 18.18
N PRO A 71 6.27 -11.61 18.00
CA PRO A 71 5.61 -10.35 17.72
C PRO A 71 5.37 -9.54 19.00
N ALA A 72 6.08 -8.43 19.13
CA ALA A 72 5.74 -7.37 20.07
C ALA A 72 6.05 -6.00 19.46
N SER A 73 5.25 -5.59 18.48
CA SER A 73 5.25 -4.21 17.96
C SER A 73 3.83 -3.74 17.67
N PRO A 74 3.55 -2.43 17.77
CA PRO A 74 2.24 -1.86 17.47
C PRO A 74 1.87 -2.26 16.06
N LYS A 75 0.73 -2.96 15.93
CA LYS A 75 0.17 -3.37 14.64
C LYS A 75 0.19 -2.15 13.73
N MET A 76 0.85 -2.27 12.57
CA MET A 76 0.48 -1.45 11.43
C MET A 76 -1.05 -1.45 11.41
N PRO A 77 -1.74 -0.30 11.36
CA PRO A 77 -3.18 -0.33 11.25
C PRO A 77 -3.49 -1.31 10.12
N PRO A 78 -4.36 -2.32 10.37
CA PRO A 78 -4.76 -3.21 9.29
C PRO A 78 -5.11 -2.30 8.12
N PRO A 79 -4.71 -2.66 6.87
CA PRO A 79 -5.13 -1.88 5.72
C PRO A 79 -6.61 -1.58 5.95
N PRO A 80 -7.05 -0.30 5.86
CA PRO A 80 -8.47 -0.01 5.99
C PRO A 80 -9.14 -1.05 5.13
N LYS A 81 -10.10 -1.81 5.70
CA LYS A 81 -10.88 -2.75 4.90
C LYS A 81 -11.27 -1.92 3.71
N ILE A 82 -10.69 -2.20 2.54
CA ILE A 82 -11.11 -1.57 1.32
C ILE A 82 -12.61 -1.84 1.40
N PRO A 83 -13.49 -0.82 1.53
CA PRO A 83 -14.88 -1.05 1.19
C PRO A 83 -14.69 -1.67 -0.17
N THR A 84 -14.93 -2.97 -0.29
CA THR A 84 -14.85 -3.65 -1.57
C THR A 84 -15.53 -2.65 -2.45
N GLN A 85 -14.78 -2.02 -3.38
CA GLN A 85 -15.40 -1.30 -4.48
C GLN A 85 -16.58 -2.17 -4.80
N PRO A 86 -17.84 -1.69 -4.70
CA PRO A 86 -18.98 -2.52 -5.09
C PRO A 86 -18.50 -3.14 -6.36
N LYS A 87 -18.30 -4.47 -6.36
CA LYS A 87 -17.61 -5.14 -7.46
C LYS A 87 -18.35 -4.56 -8.65
N THR A 88 -17.71 -3.72 -9.46
CA THR A 88 -18.34 -3.38 -10.73
C THR A 88 -18.61 -4.75 -11.28
N PRO A 89 -19.89 -5.11 -11.52
CA PRO A 89 -20.20 -6.38 -12.11
C PRO A 89 -19.21 -6.50 -13.27
N VAL A 90 -18.27 -7.43 -13.12
CA VAL A 90 -17.57 -7.91 -14.29
C VAL A 90 -18.72 -8.62 -14.95
N ASP A 91 -19.31 -7.95 -15.94
CA ASP A 91 -20.31 -8.53 -16.81
C ASP A 91 -19.59 -9.67 -17.54
N ASP A 92 -19.51 -10.82 -16.87
CA ASP A 92 -19.26 -12.12 -17.44
C ASP A 92 -20.54 -12.50 -18.18
N ASP A 93 -20.81 -11.92 -19.35
CA ASP A 93 -21.69 -12.51 -20.36
C ASP A 93 -21.58 -11.80 -21.74
N ASN A 94 -21.11 -12.59 -22.72
CA ASN A 94 -21.19 -12.46 -24.19
C ASN A 94 -20.10 -11.69 -24.96
#